data_AF-A0A9D1VPQ2-F1
#
_entry.id   AF-A0A9D1VPQ2-F1
#
_cell.length_a   1.000
_cell.length_b   1.000
_cell.length_c   1.000
_cell.angle_alpha   90.00
_cell.angle_beta   90.00
_cell.angle_gamma   90.00
#
_symmetry.space_group_name_H-M   'P 1'
#
loop_
_entity.id
_entity.type
_entity.pdbx_description
1 polymer ?
#
loop_
_entity_poly.entity_id
_entity_poly.type
_entity_poly.pdbx_seq_one_letter_code
_entity_poly.pdbx_strand_id
1 'polypeptide(L)' 'GLLRRVGMEPDFMMTGGVAKNPGVVRAVEEKIGASLYICEEPEIVGAAGAALYALEKCGFCSGTGRERF' A
#
# COMPACT_ATOMS: atom_id res chain seq x y z
N GLY A 1 -1.08 5.21 21.14
CA GLY A 1 -1.57 4.65 19.87
C GLY A 1 -0.48 3.82 19.22
N LEU A 2 -0.84 2.84 18.38
CA LEU A 2 0.11 1.92 17.73
C LEU A 2 1.19 2.65 16.91
N LEU A 3 0.79 3.67 16.15
CA LEU A 3 1.69 4.49 15.31
C LEU A 3 2.82 5.16 16.10
N ARG A 4 2.58 5.60 17.35
CA ARG A 4 3.63 6.23 18.18
C ARG A 4 4.72 5.26 18.63
N ARG A 5 4.46 3.95 18.61
CA ARG A 5 5.43 2.92 19.04
C ARG A 5 6.41 2.53 17.94
N VAL A 6 6.03 2.73 16.68
CA VAL A 6 6.79 2.31 15.50
C VAL A 6 7.61 3.45 14.89
N GLY A 7 7.55 4.66 15.47
CA GLY A 7 8.05 5.88 14.83
C GLY A 7 7.04 6.40 13.81
N MET A 8 6.92 7.72 13.69
CA MET A 8 6.08 8.34 12.66
C MET A 8 7.00 8.89 11.57
N GLU A 9 7.02 8.20 10.43
CA GLU A 9 7.67 8.70 9.21
C GLU A 9 6.65 9.49 8.37
N PRO A 10 7.08 10.48 7.59
CA PRO A 10 6.23 11.10 6.59
C PRO A 10 5.76 10.06 5.56
N ASP A 11 4.63 10.34 4.90
CA ASP A 11 3.94 9.49 3.92
C ASP A 11 3.15 8.32 4.51
N PHE A 12 1.86 8.55 4.72
CA PHE A 12 0.94 7.54 5.24
C PHE A 12 -0.01 7.06 4.14
N MET A 13 -0.26 5.75 4.14
CA MET A 13 -1.28 5.11 3.30
C MET A 13 -2.26 4.34 4.18
N MET A 14 -3.53 4.31 3.80
CA MET A 14 -4.54 3.45 4.41
C MET A 14 -5.12 2.50 3.35
N THR A 15 -5.19 1.21 3.70
CA THR A 15 -5.72 0.14 2.84
C THR A 15 -6.85 -0.61 3.54
N GLY A 16 -7.52 -1.52 2.82
CA GLY A 16 -8.70 -2.26 3.27
C GLY A 16 -10.03 -1.55 2.98
N GLY A 17 -11.14 -2.26 3.15
CA GLY A 17 -12.48 -1.73 2.80
C GLY A 17 -12.87 -0.46 3.56
N VAL A 18 -12.37 -0.29 4.79
CA VAL A 18 -12.64 0.91 5.62
C VAL A 18 -12.01 2.17 5.01
N ALA A 19 -10.96 2.04 4.19
CA ALA A 19 -10.32 3.17 3.52
C ALA A 19 -11.24 3.87 2.50
N LYS A 20 -12.33 3.21 2.07
CA LYS A 20 -13.37 3.85 1.22
C LYS A 20 -14.31 4.76 2.00
N ASN A 21 -14.24 4.79 3.33
CA ASN A 21 -15.07 5.65 4.15
C ASN A 21 -14.36 7.01 4.37
N PRO A 22 -14.83 8.10 3.73
CA PRO A 22 -14.17 9.40 3.83
C PRO A 22 -14.20 9.97 5.26
N GLY A 23 -15.22 9.64 6.06
CA GLY A 23 -15.31 10.06 7.45
C GLY A 23 -14.24 9.41 8.33
N VAL A 24 -13.94 8.13 8.08
CA VAL A 24 -12.86 7.43 8.80
C VAL A 24 -11.50 7.95 8.35
N VAL A 25 -11.28 8.12 7.04
CA VAL A 25 -10.03 8.67 6.49
C VAL A 25 -9.73 10.02 7.15
N ARG A 26 -10.68 10.95 7.12
CA ARG A 26 -10.51 12.28 7.73
C ARG A 26 -10.22 12.20 9.23
N ALA A 27 -10.93 11.35 9.96
CA ALA A 27 -10.71 11.18 11.40
C ALA A 27 -9.33 10.59 11.74
N VAL A 28 -8.73 9.82 10.82
CA VAL A 28 -7.37 9.30 10.96
C VAL A 28 -6.36 10.39 10.60
N GLU A 29 -6.55 11.12 9.51
CA GLU A 29 -5.70 12.27 9.10
C GLU A 29 -5.58 13.31 10.23
N GLU A 30 -6.70 13.69 10.86
CA GLU A 30 -6.72 14.62 11.99
C GLU A 30 -5.93 14.10 13.21
N LYS A 31 -5.93 12.78 13.44
CA LYS A 31 -5.20 12.17 14.56
C LYS A 31 -3.71 12.05 14.31
N ILE A 32 -3.30 11.80 13.07
CA ILE A 32 -1.89 11.65 12.69
C ILE A 32 -1.25 13.00 12.30
N GLY A 33 -2.06 14.01 11.98
CA GLY A 33 -1.59 15.33 11.58
C GLY A 33 -0.99 15.37 10.17
N ALA A 34 -1.36 14.43 9.30
CA ALA A 34 -0.84 14.25 7.95
C ALA A 34 -1.93 13.69 7.03
N SER A 35 -1.82 13.95 5.73
CA SER A 35 -2.74 13.41 4.73
C SER A 35 -2.48 11.92 4.49
N LEU A 36 -3.54 11.18 4.21
CA LEU A 36 -3.48 9.78 3.80
C LEU A 36 -3.53 9.67 2.28
N TYR A 37 -2.62 8.89 1.71
CA TYR A 37 -2.78 8.37 0.37
C TYR A 37 -3.79 7.21 0.39
N ILE A 38 -4.80 7.30 -0.48
CA ILE A 38 -5.81 6.26 -0.68
C ILE A 38 -5.81 5.92 -2.18
N CYS A 39 -5.52 4.67 -2.52
CA CYS A 39 -5.63 4.19 -3.89
C CYS A 39 -7.09 3.88 -4.26
N GLU A 40 -7.38 3.71 -5.56
CA GLU A 40 -8.74 3.50 -6.07
C GLU A 40 -9.41 2.23 -5.50
N GLU A 41 -8.65 1.14 -5.40
CA GLU A 41 -9.10 -0.16 -4.89
C GLU A 41 -8.31 -0.56 -3.62
N PRO A 42 -8.56 0.08 -2.47
CA PRO A 42 -7.76 -0.15 -1.26
C PRO A 42 -7.97 -1.55 -0.67
N GLU A 43 -9.07 -2.23 -1.01
CA GLU A 43 -9.41 -3.56 -0.49
C GLU A 43 -8.55 -4.69 -1.07
N ILE A 44 -8.01 -4.53 -2.29
CA ILE A 44 -7.24 -5.58 -2.98
C ILE A 44 -5.72 -5.43 -2.81
N VAL A 45 -5.24 -4.35 -2.20
CA VAL A 45 -3.79 -4.03 -2.11
C VAL A 45 -2.96 -5.19 -1.54
N GLY A 46 -3.48 -5.86 -0.50
CA GLY A 46 -2.79 -7.02 0.10
C GLY A 46 -2.69 -8.21 -0.85
N ALA A 47 -3.77 -8.51 -1.60
CA ALA A 47 -3.77 -9.58 -2.59
C ALA A 47 -2.87 -9.26 -3.79
N ALA A 48 -2.88 -8.01 -4.24
CA ALA A 48 -1.98 -7.53 -5.30
C ALA A 48 -0.50 -7.67 -4.89
N GLY A 49 -0.15 -7.28 -3.66
CA GLY A 49 1.20 -7.47 -3.13
C GLY A 49 1.61 -8.94 -3.05
N ALA A 50 0.70 -9.82 -2.63
CA ALA A 50 0.96 -11.26 -2.61
C ALA A 50 1.18 -11.84 -4.03
N ALA A 51 0.41 -11.38 -5.02
CA ALA A 51 0.57 -11.80 -6.41
C ALA A 51 1.91 -11.32 -7.01
N LEU A 52 2.30 -10.07 -6.75
CA LEU A 52 3.60 -9.53 -7.17
C LEU A 52 4.75 -10.29 -6.51
N TYR A 53 4.63 -10.59 -5.22
CA TYR A 53 5.62 -11.37 -4.49
C TYR A 53 5.74 -12.79 -5.06
N ALA A 54 4.62 -13.45 -5.34
CA ALA A 54 4.62 -14.76 -5.99
C ALA A 54 5.25 -14.70 -7.39
N LEU A 55 4.99 -13.65 -8.17
CA LEU A 55 5.62 -13.46 -9.48
C LEU A 55 7.15 -13.36 -9.37
N GLU A 56 7.64 -12.58 -8.41
CA GLU A 56 9.08 -12.42 -8.15
C GLU A 56 9.72 -13.74 -7.68
N LYS A 57 9.03 -14.52 -6.83
CA LYS A 57 9.55 -15.77 -6.26
C LYS A 57 9.41 -16.99 -7.14
N CYS A 58 8.34 -17.11 -7.92
CA CYS A 58 8.10 -18.25 -8.80
C CYS A 58 8.89 -18.19 -10.11
N GLY A 59 9.63 -17.10 -10.36
CA GLY A 59 10.50 -17.01 -11.53
C GLY A 59 9.73 -17.15 -12.83
N PHE A 60 8.56 -16.53 -12.94
CA PHE A 60 7.94 -16.37 -14.25
C PHE A 60 8.98 -15.73 -15.17
N CYS A 61 9.30 -16.46 -16.23
CA CYS A 61 10.47 -16.29 -17.06
C CYS A 61 10.70 -14.80 -17.40
N SER A 62 11.76 -14.20 -16.88
CA SER A 62 12.45 -13.07 -17.53
C SER A 62 13.25 -13.58 -18.73
N GLY A 63 12.57 -14.37 -19.57
CA GLY A 63 13.01 -14.80 -20.89
C GLY A 63 12.37 -13.93 -21.96
N THR A 64 12.49 -12.61 -21.84
CA THR A 64 12.48 -11.72 -23.01
C THR A 64 13.56 -10.64 -22.82
N GLY A 65 14.68 -10.83 -23.50
CA GLY A 65 15.52 -9.75 -24.03
C GLY A 65 16.30 -8.91 -23.03
N ARG A 66 17.39 -9.44 -22.47
CA ARG A 66 18.64 -8.66 -22.47
C ARG A 66 19.24 -8.76 -23.88
N GLU A 67 18.62 -8.09 -24.85
CA GLU A 67 19.38 -7.62 -26.00
C GLU A 67 19.93 -6.26 -25.64
N ARG A 68 21.26 -6.26 -25.62
CA ARG A 68 22.13 -5.10 -25.61
C ARG A 68 21.86 -4.31 -26.89
N PHE A 69 21.32 -3.10 -26.75
CA PHE A 69 21.64 -1.94 -27.59
C PHE A 69 21.46 -0.67 -26.76
#